data_AF-A0ABC8LZD8-F1
#
_entry.id   AF-A0ABC8LZD8-F1
#
_cell.length_a   1.000
_cell.length_b   1.000
_cell.length_c   1.000
_cell.angle_alpha   90.00
_cell.angle_beta   90.00
_cell.angle_gamma   90.00
#
_symmetry.space_group_name_H-M   'P 1'
#
loop_
_entity.id
_entity.type
_entity.pdbx_description
1 polymer ?
#
loop_
_entity_poly.entity_id
_entity_poly.type
_entity_poly.pdbx_seq_one_letter_code
_entity_poly.pdbx_strand_id
1 'polypeptide(L)'
;MGITSSIQFPPPKPEQEKPEDYSDLPYPVMAQEELLMKKLNGLFPSREGESSTDEAIEARYFEFMRGGGCKDLVNALERCEGPRTTKCKEIAGMLFNCMYSYPDYYQPVIAMWETSFKQLAKDLDVFHAKKQREESFEKANLFKGFKRF
;
A
#
# COMPACT_ATOMS: atom_id res chain seq x y z
N MET A 1 25.58 48.00 -27.81
CA MET A 1 24.23 47.43 -27.88
C MET A 1 24.34 46.06 -28.56
N GLY A 2 24.13 44.89 -27.98
CA GLY A 2 23.95 44.39 -26.62
C GLY A 2 24.04 42.86 -26.76
N ILE A 3 24.89 42.20 -25.97
CA ILE A 3 25.00 40.73 -25.98
C ILE A 3 23.90 40.17 -25.08
N THR A 4 22.91 39.48 -25.65
CA THR A 4 21.90 38.81 -24.83
C THR A 4 22.48 37.49 -24.33
N SER A 5 22.90 37.52 -23.07
CA SER A 5 23.32 36.39 -22.27
C SER A 5 22.19 35.37 -22.17
N SER A 6 22.37 34.19 -22.78
CA SER A 6 21.46 33.06 -22.63
C SER A 6 21.58 32.52 -21.22
N ILE A 7 20.68 32.96 -20.34
CA ILE A 7 20.50 32.38 -19.02
C ILE A 7 19.84 31.02 -19.23
N GLN A 8 20.63 29.95 -19.09
CA GLN A 8 20.12 28.60 -18.98
C GLN A 8 19.41 28.48 -17.63
N PHE A 9 18.08 28.42 -17.64
CA PHE A 9 17.32 28.09 -16.43
C PHE A 9 17.71 26.67 -15.98
N PRO A 10 18.03 26.46 -14.69
CA PRO A 10 18.22 25.11 -14.17
C PRO A 10 16.91 24.32 -14.35
N PRO A 11 16.99 23.00 -14.64
CA PRO A 11 15.79 22.18 -14.75
C PRO A 11 14.95 22.29 -13.47
N PRO A 12 13.62 22.37 -13.57
CA PRO A 12 12.77 22.39 -12.39
C PRO A 12 13.09 21.15 -11.54
N LYS A 13 13.39 21.36 -10.25
CA LYS A 13 13.56 20.27 -9.29
C LYS A 13 12.31 19.39 -9.36
N PRO A 14 12.44 18.04 -9.36
CA PRO A 14 11.27 17.16 -9.32
C PRO A 14 10.43 17.57 -8.11
N GLU A 15 9.20 17.96 -8.41
CA GLU A 15 8.21 18.40 -7.44
C GLU A 15 8.08 17.29 -6.40
N GLN A 16 8.49 17.59 -5.17
CA GLN A 16 8.37 16.66 -4.06
C GLN A 16 6.87 16.50 -3.80
N GLU A 17 6.32 15.34 -4.16
CA GLU A 17 4.92 14.98 -3.87
C GLU A 17 4.64 15.27 -2.39
N LYS A 18 3.63 16.10 -2.15
CA LYS A 18 3.14 16.47 -0.81
C LYS A 18 2.82 15.18 -0.03
N PRO A 19 3.16 15.08 1.26
CA PRO A 19 2.76 13.94 2.09
C PRO A 19 1.23 13.79 2.04
N GLU A 20 0.75 12.68 1.50
CA GLU A 20 -0.68 12.38 1.47
C GLU A 20 -1.19 12.16 2.92
N ASP A 21 -2.30 12.80 3.27
CA ASP A 21 -2.93 12.69 4.59
C ASP A 21 -3.64 11.33 4.69
N TYR A 22 -3.16 10.47 5.59
CA TYR A 22 -3.60 9.08 5.75
C TYR A 22 -4.95 8.95 6.49
N SER A 23 -5.47 10.06 7.01
CA SER A 23 -6.64 10.10 7.90
C SER A 23 -7.98 9.76 7.21
N ASP A 24 -8.03 9.83 5.88
CA ASP A 24 -9.26 9.61 5.09
C ASP A 24 -9.39 8.21 4.47
N LEU A 25 -8.46 7.28 4.76
CA LEU A 25 -8.55 5.95 4.19
C LEU A 25 -9.78 5.18 4.71
N PRO A 26 -10.49 4.42 3.84
CA PRO A 26 -11.62 3.61 4.27
C PRO A 26 -11.21 2.64 5.38
N TYR A 27 -12.04 2.52 6.43
CA TYR A 27 -11.84 1.57 7.53
C TYR A 27 -11.45 0.14 7.09
N PRO A 28 -12.02 -0.43 6.00
CA PRO A 28 -11.57 -1.73 5.49
C PRO A 28 -10.08 -1.81 5.13
N VAL A 29 -9.45 -0.72 4.73
CA VAL A 29 -8.01 -0.67 4.41
C VAL A 29 -7.17 -0.77 5.69
N MET A 30 -7.56 -0.06 6.74
CA MET A 30 -6.88 -0.10 8.04
C MET A 30 -6.98 -1.46 8.72
N ALA A 31 -8.18 -2.07 8.72
CA ALA A 31 -8.38 -3.41 9.27
C ALA A 31 -7.58 -4.48 8.53
N GLN A 32 -7.35 -4.26 7.23
CA GLN A 32 -6.56 -5.17 6.40
C GLN A 32 -5.07 -5.09 6.71
N GLU A 33 -4.55 -3.93 7.10
CA GLU A 33 -3.14 -3.73 7.50
C GLU A 33 -2.81 -4.58 8.74
N GLU A 34 -3.64 -4.52 9.79
CA GLU A 34 -3.49 -5.35 10.99
C GLU A 34 -3.55 -6.86 10.66
N LEU A 35 -4.51 -7.26 9.82
CA LEU A 35 -4.64 -8.64 9.37
C LEU A 35 -3.42 -9.10 8.55
N LEU A 36 -2.85 -8.21 7.74
CA LEU A 36 -1.64 -8.48 6.96
C LEU A 36 -0.45 -8.74 7.88
N MET A 37 -0.25 -7.90 8.89
CA MET A 37 0.82 -8.09 9.88
C MET A 37 0.66 -9.39 10.66
N LYS A 38 -0.57 -9.73 11.07
CA LYS A 38 -0.85 -11.02 11.71
C LYS A 38 -0.52 -12.21 10.80
N LYS A 39 -0.87 -12.13 9.51
CA LYS A 39 -0.55 -13.18 8.53
C LYS A 39 0.96 -13.30 8.29
N LEU A 40 1.66 -12.17 8.19
CA LEU A 40 3.12 -12.14 8.06
C LEU A 40 3.80 -12.80 9.26
N ASN A 41 3.35 -12.49 10.48
CA ASN A 41 3.87 -13.14 11.68
C ASN A 41 3.59 -14.66 11.69
N GLY A 42 2.45 -15.09 11.14
CA GLY A 42 2.14 -16.51 10.99
C GLY A 42 3.03 -17.24 9.97
N LEU A 43 3.43 -16.58 8.88
CA LEU A 43 4.36 -17.11 7.89
C LEU A 43 5.82 -17.09 8.36
N PHE A 44 6.18 -16.06 9.11
CA PHE A 44 7.54 -15.80 9.59
C PHE A 44 7.53 -15.61 11.11
N PRO A 45 7.29 -16.70 11.88
CA PRO A 45 7.18 -16.62 13.33
C PRO A 45 8.51 -16.20 13.96
N SER A 46 8.43 -15.51 15.10
CA SER A 46 9.60 -15.16 15.90
C SER A 46 10.27 -16.42 16.47
N ARG A 47 11.59 -16.39 16.59
CA ARG A 47 12.33 -17.41 17.35
C ARG A 47 12.21 -17.15 18.85
N GLU A 48 12.57 -18.13 19.68
CA GLU A 48 12.66 -17.91 21.13
C GLU A 48 13.62 -16.75 21.44
N GLY A 49 13.12 -15.72 22.12
CA GLY A 49 13.87 -14.52 22.48
C GLY A 49 13.79 -13.35 21.48
N GLU A 50 13.11 -13.52 20.35
CA GLU A 50 12.87 -12.43 19.39
C GLU A 50 11.56 -11.67 19.69
N SER A 51 11.50 -10.39 19.34
CA SER A 51 10.30 -9.58 19.51
C SER A 51 9.22 -9.90 18.46
N SER A 52 7.96 -9.73 18.86
CA SER A 52 6.78 -9.83 18.01
C SER A 52 6.23 -8.46 17.60
N THR A 53 7.04 -7.41 17.67
CA THR A 53 6.65 -6.07 17.19
C THR A 53 6.52 -6.06 15.68
N ASP A 54 5.76 -5.09 15.15
CA ASP A 54 5.50 -4.95 13.72
C ASP A 54 6.82 -4.78 12.94
N GLU A 55 7.77 -4.01 13.45
CA GLU A 55 9.09 -3.83 12.83
C GLU A 55 9.89 -5.14 12.78
N ALA A 56 9.75 -6.00 13.79
CA ALA A 56 10.43 -7.29 13.82
C ALA A 56 9.78 -8.30 12.87
N ILE A 57 8.46 -8.24 12.72
CA ILE A 57 7.72 -9.02 11.72
C ILE A 57 8.16 -8.60 10.31
N GLU A 58 8.21 -7.30 10.04
CA GLU A 58 8.69 -6.76 8.76
C GLU A 58 10.15 -7.14 8.49
N ALA A 59 11.02 -7.07 9.50
CA ALA A 59 12.42 -7.45 9.33
C ALA A 59 12.57 -8.91 8.89
N ARG A 60 11.83 -9.84 9.52
CA ARG A 60 11.83 -11.27 9.13
C ARG A 60 11.24 -11.48 7.73
N TYR A 61 10.19 -10.75 7.40
CA TYR A 61 9.61 -10.76 6.06
C TYR A 61 10.62 -10.29 4.99
N PHE A 62 11.28 -9.16 5.19
CA PHE A 62 12.28 -8.64 4.26
C PHE A 62 13.53 -9.54 4.19
N GLU A 63 13.93 -10.17 5.30
CA GLU A 63 14.98 -11.20 5.30
C GLU A 63 14.62 -12.36 4.36
N PHE A 64 13.40 -12.91 4.47
CA PHE A 64 12.92 -13.93 3.55
C PHE A 64 12.93 -13.44 2.09
N MET A 65 12.43 -12.22 1.85
CA MET A 65 12.34 -11.66 0.50
C MET A 65 13.71 -11.54 -0.18
N ARG A 66 14.74 -11.17 0.57
CA ARG A 66 16.14 -11.09 0.10
C ARG A 66 16.79 -12.45 -0.17
N GLY A 67 16.22 -13.56 0.31
CA GLY A 67 16.74 -14.90 0.08
C GLY A 67 16.46 -15.46 -1.32
N GLY A 68 15.54 -14.85 -2.07
CA GLY A 68 15.18 -15.28 -3.43
C GLY A 68 15.84 -14.47 -4.55
N GLY A 69 15.48 -14.81 -5.79
CA GLY A 69 16.05 -14.20 -7.00
C GLY A 69 15.71 -12.72 -7.22
N CYS A 70 14.74 -12.17 -6.48
CA CYS A 70 14.29 -10.77 -6.61
C CYS A 70 14.99 -9.81 -5.63
N LYS A 71 16.08 -10.24 -4.99
CA LYS A 71 16.79 -9.51 -3.93
C LYS A 71 17.11 -8.04 -4.25
N ASP A 72 17.52 -7.74 -5.48
CA ASP A 72 17.90 -6.36 -5.85
C ASP A 72 16.70 -5.40 -5.80
N LEU A 73 15.52 -5.88 -6.21
CA LEU A 73 14.28 -5.11 -6.13
C LEU A 73 13.81 -4.96 -4.68
N VAL A 74 14.02 -5.97 -3.84
CA VAL A 74 13.75 -5.89 -2.39
C VAL A 74 14.63 -4.82 -1.74
N ASN A 75 15.94 -4.84 -2.00
CA ASN A 75 16.86 -3.84 -1.47
C ASN A 75 16.54 -2.42 -2.00
N ALA A 76 16.05 -2.31 -3.24
CA ALA A 76 15.59 -1.04 -3.78
C ALA A 76 14.33 -0.54 -3.08
N LEU A 77 13.40 -1.44 -2.76
CA LEU A 77 12.17 -1.13 -2.04
C LEU A 77 12.43 -0.75 -0.57
N GLU A 78 13.43 -1.31 0.09
CA GLU A 78 13.77 -0.91 1.48
C GLU A 78 14.46 0.44 1.58
N ARG A 79 15.19 0.85 0.52
CA ARG A 79 15.80 2.18 0.44
C ARG A 79 14.80 3.27 0.05
N CYS A 80 13.55 2.89 -0.19
CA CYS A 80 12.49 3.85 -0.40
C CYS A 80 12.09 4.51 0.92
N GLU A 81 12.48 5.76 1.09
CA GLU A 81 11.96 6.61 2.17
C GLU A 81 10.51 7.00 1.85
N GLY A 82 9.58 6.14 2.25
CA GLY A 82 8.13 6.39 2.19
C GLY A 82 7.39 5.53 1.17
N PRO A 83 6.25 4.92 1.53
CA PRO A 83 5.51 3.99 0.68
C PRO A 83 4.81 4.64 -0.53
N ARG A 84 4.99 5.95 -0.76
CA ARG A 84 4.11 6.73 -1.64
C ARG A 84 4.77 7.47 -2.78
N THR A 85 6.11 7.54 -2.84
CA THR A 85 6.73 8.14 -4.03
C THR A 85 6.41 7.28 -5.25
N THR A 86 6.14 7.92 -6.38
CA THR A 86 5.88 7.23 -7.66
C THR A 86 6.96 6.17 -7.97
N LYS A 87 8.23 6.49 -7.69
CA LYS A 87 9.35 5.57 -7.87
C LYS A 87 9.26 4.30 -7.00
N CYS A 88 8.79 4.43 -5.76
CA CYS A 88 8.65 3.30 -4.85
C CYS A 88 7.47 2.40 -5.22
N LYS A 89 6.39 2.98 -5.76
CA LYS A 89 5.28 2.22 -6.36
C LYS A 89 5.75 1.42 -7.58
N GLU A 90 6.57 2.01 -8.45
CA GLU A 90 7.17 1.32 -9.61
C GLU A 90 8.09 0.18 -9.17
N ILE A 91 8.98 0.41 -8.19
CA ILE A 91 9.85 -0.62 -7.63
C ILE A 91 9.03 -1.76 -7.03
N ALA A 92 7.98 -1.45 -6.26
CA ALA A 92 7.08 -2.46 -5.73
C ALA A 92 6.43 -3.27 -6.86
N GLY A 93 5.93 -2.61 -7.91
CA GLY A 93 5.37 -3.29 -9.09
C GLY A 93 6.37 -4.23 -9.78
N MET A 94 7.61 -3.78 -9.96
CA MET A 94 8.67 -4.64 -10.49
C MET A 94 8.97 -5.83 -9.58
N LEU A 95 8.99 -5.62 -8.26
CA LEU A 95 9.18 -6.69 -7.27
C LEU A 95 8.08 -7.74 -7.38
N PHE A 96 6.81 -7.32 -7.41
CA PHE A 96 5.68 -8.24 -7.59
C PHE A 96 5.84 -9.06 -8.87
N ASN A 97 6.12 -8.41 -10.01
CA ASN A 97 6.31 -9.12 -11.29
C ASN A 97 7.46 -10.14 -11.23
N CYS A 98 8.56 -9.79 -10.56
CA CYS A 98 9.67 -10.70 -10.35
C CYS A 98 9.22 -11.92 -9.53
N MET A 99 8.49 -11.72 -8.43
CA MET A 99 8.01 -12.82 -7.58
C MET A 99 7.07 -13.77 -8.35
N TYR A 100 6.16 -13.24 -9.16
CA TYR A 100 5.28 -14.06 -10.01
C TYR A 100 6.03 -14.82 -11.10
N SER A 101 7.19 -14.32 -11.54
CA SER A 101 8.06 -15.01 -12.50
C SER A 101 8.88 -16.13 -11.85
N TYR A 102 9.11 -16.06 -10.54
CA TYR A 102 9.84 -17.05 -9.75
C TYR A 102 8.99 -17.58 -8.58
N PRO A 103 7.81 -18.16 -8.85
CA PRO A 103 6.84 -18.48 -7.82
C PRO A 103 7.38 -19.54 -6.86
N ASP A 104 8.20 -20.50 -7.31
CA ASP A 104 8.67 -21.63 -6.50
C ASP A 104 9.25 -21.20 -5.14
N TYR A 105 9.97 -20.08 -5.09
CA TYR A 105 10.48 -19.51 -3.85
C TYR A 105 9.44 -18.63 -3.14
N TYR A 106 8.72 -17.78 -3.88
CA TYR A 106 7.87 -16.73 -3.31
C TYR A 106 6.41 -17.14 -3.04
N GLN A 107 6.03 -18.38 -3.38
CA GLN A 107 4.66 -18.91 -3.26
C GLN A 107 4.00 -18.62 -1.90
N PRO A 108 4.66 -18.81 -0.74
CA PRO A 108 4.03 -18.53 0.55
C PRO A 108 3.57 -17.07 0.71
N VAL A 109 4.36 -16.12 0.21
CA VAL A 109 4.03 -14.70 0.27
C VAL A 109 2.97 -14.34 -0.78
N ILE A 110 3.09 -14.88 -1.99
CA ILE A 110 2.13 -14.67 -3.08
C ILE A 110 0.73 -15.13 -2.65
N ALA A 111 0.59 -16.35 -2.13
CA ALA A 111 -0.69 -16.90 -1.69
C ALA A 111 -1.32 -16.06 -0.56
N MET A 112 -0.50 -15.58 0.37
CA MET A 112 -0.94 -14.71 1.45
C MET A 112 -1.47 -13.37 0.91
N TRP A 113 -0.74 -12.75 -0.01
CA TRP A 113 -1.16 -11.50 -0.64
C TRP A 113 -2.43 -11.64 -1.46
N GLU A 114 -2.53 -12.67 -2.32
CA GLU A 114 -3.73 -12.92 -3.10
C GLU A 114 -4.97 -13.09 -2.21
N THR A 115 -4.83 -13.85 -1.12
CA THR A 115 -5.91 -14.04 -0.14
C THR A 115 -6.28 -12.73 0.53
N SER A 116 -5.29 -11.93 0.90
CA SER A 116 -5.48 -10.62 1.52
C SER A 116 -6.15 -9.61 0.59
N PHE A 117 -5.68 -9.46 -0.65
CA PHE A 117 -6.29 -8.56 -1.64
C PHE A 117 -7.69 -8.98 -2.02
N LYS A 118 -7.95 -10.28 -2.16
CA LYS A 118 -9.30 -10.80 -2.45
C LYS A 118 -10.27 -10.51 -1.30
N GLN A 119 -9.81 -10.57 -0.06
CA GLN A 119 -10.62 -10.22 1.11
C GLN A 119 -10.91 -8.72 1.15
N LEU A 120 -9.87 -7.88 0.98
CA LEU A 120 -10.00 -6.43 0.94
C LEU A 120 -10.97 -5.96 -0.14
N ALA A 121 -10.90 -6.54 -1.34
CA ALA A 121 -11.82 -6.20 -2.43
C ALA A 121 -13.29 -6.43 -2.04
N LYS A 122 -13.60 -7.56 -1.40
CA LYS A 122 -14.96 -7.85 -0.91
C LYS A 122 -15.40 -6.89 0.19
N ASP A 123 -14.50 -6.56 1.10
CA ASP A 123 -14.81 -5.66 2.23
C ASP A 123 -15.05 -4.23 1.74
N LEU A 124 -14.31 -3.79 0.71
CA LEU A 124 -14.55 -2.53 0.01
C LEU A 124 -15.89 -2.52 -0.71
N ASP A 125 -16.25 -3.59 -1.43
CA ASP A 125 -17.56 -3.69 -2.09
C ASP A 125 -18.72 -3.57 -1.09
N VAL A 126 -18.62 -4.27 0.04
CA VAL A 126 -19.62 -4.19 1.13
C VAL A 126 -19.67 -2.79 1.74
N PHE A 127 -18.52 -2.17 1.96
CA PHE A 127 -18.43 -0.81 2.49
C PHE A 127 -19.08 0.22 1.56
N HIS A 128 -18.76 0.16 0.26
CA HIS A 128 -19.35 1.04 -0.75
C HIS A 128 -20.86 0.84 -0.87
N ALA A 129 -21.35 -0.41 -0.85
CA ALA A 129 -22.78 -0.69 -0.89
C ALA A 129 -23.53 -0.16 0.34
N LYS A 130 -22.93 -0.25 1.54
CA LYS A 130 -23.51 0.34 2.77
C LYS A 130 -23.56 1.85 2.68
N LYS A 131 -22.46 2.50 2.30
CA LYS A 131 -22.37 3.95 2.15
C LYS A 131 -23.41 4.48 1.16
N GLN A 132 -23.54 3.85 0.00
CA GLN A 132 -24.57 4.23 -0.99
C GLN A 132 -26.00 4.11 -0.45
N ARG A 133 -26.30 3.09 0.36
CA ARG A 133 -27.63 2.94 0.99
C ARG A 133 -27.89 4.00 2.04
N GLU A 134 -26.90 4.33 2.87
CA GLU A 134 -27.01 5.37 3.89
C GLU A 134 -27.23 6.74 3.25
N GLU A 135 -26.45 7.09 2.23
CA GLU A 135 -26.63 8.33 1.46
C GLU A 135 -28.00 8.39 0.77
N SER A 136 -28.49 7.25 0.25
CA SER A 136 -29.83 7.17 -0.36
C SER A 136 -30.94 7.38 0.67
N PHE A 137 -30.80 6.81 1.86
CA PHE A 137 -31.74 6.97 2.96
C PHE A 137 -31.75 8.41 3.50
N GLU A 138 -30.57 9.02 3.65
CA GLU A 138 -30.42 10.41 4.07
C GLU A 138 -31.08 11.37 3.06
N LYS A 139 -30.78 11.21 1.76
CA LYS A 139 -31.43 11.99 0.69
C LYS A 139 -32.94 11.83 0.69
N ALA A 140 -33.45 10.61 0.89
CA ALA A 140 -34.88 10.34 0.96
C ALA A 140 -35.54 11.03 2.17
N ASN A 141 -34.85 11.10 3.32
CA ASN A 141 -35.34 11.79 4.51
C ASN A 141 -35.27 13.32 4.37
N LEU A 142 -34.21 13.84 3.75
CA LEU A 142 -34.09 15.27 3.41
C LEU A 142 -35.25 15.72 2.50
N PHE A 143 -35.55 14.92 1.47
CA PHE A 143 -36.64 15.21 0.53
C PHE A 143 -38.02 15.17 1.22
N LYS A 144 -38.25 14.23 2.14
CA LYS A 144 -39.48 14.17 2.95
C LYS A 144 -39.61 15.37 3.89
N GLY A 145 -38.51 15.88 4.44
CA GLY A 145 -38.48 17.09 5.27
C GLY A 145 -38.85 18.34 4.47
N PHE A 146 -38.40 18.44 3.22
CA PHE A 146 -38.70 19.56 2.33
C PHE A 146 -40.16 19.60 1.86
N LYS A 147 -40.83 18.44 1.78
CA LYS A 147 -42.24 18.31 1.35
C LYS A 147 -43.27 18.64 2.45
N ARG A 148 -42.80 19.02 3.64
CA ARG A 148 -43.63 19.31 4.83
C ARG A 148 -43.84 20.82 5.06
N PHE A 149 -43.30 21.66 4.18
CA PHE A 149 -43.56 23.10 4.05
C PHE A 149 -44.36 23.36 2.78
#